data_AF-A0A848XWL5-F1
#
_entry.id   AF-A0A848XWL5-F1
#
_cell.length_a   1.000
_cell.length_b   1.000
_cell.length_c   1.000
_cell.angle_alpha   90.00
_cell.angle_beta   90.00
_cell.angle_gamma   90.00
#
_symmetry.space_group_name_H-M   'P 1'
#
loop_
_entity.id
_entity.type
_entity.pdbx_description
1 polymer ?
#
loop_
_entity_poly.entity_id
_entity_poly.type
_entity_poly.pdbx_seq_one_letter_code
_entity_poly.pdbx_strand_id
1 'polypeptide(L)'
;MQRSADHRAGKRIAVLNAVLANAGDAAIALGLVHSLRTALGKDVQFTMYDSLPETTAPHYPEFDVHASVYTLAWKAEARGLVAKARRTVRWRIVRRRLLSRAERLGRRGQALGKHDASAGGILGALHASDLVISTGGTYLVEQYWLGPRLFELDLVQRLRRPLVLFTQSLGPFEKPAVRRALHAVFRYALLVLVRDDRSRQHALEVAPTARVEVRADAAFALAEPAVVQAARTRALPTDRPLRIGISVRDWPHFTTMEAATGMGRYREAVAHLVAHLVREYNAEVVFISTCQGLPAYRYDDSRVAAAIVEKLPAEVRGHVTVETDYLRPEAIMKATGGCDLVVATRMHMAILSLCAGTPVLPIAYEFKTREVFGRLGMEDRVQDIETVTGERLADATERLLVDLPTVRAALFARVEAERADAMAAGVRVREVIEANR
;
A
#
# COMPACT_ATOMS: atom_id res chain seq x y z
N MET A 1 -24.49 15.26 -43.34
CA MET A 1 -23.38 14.30 -43.12
C MET A 1 -22.15 15.08 -42.66
N GLN A 2 -21.81 14.96 -41.39
CA GLN A 2 -20.45 15.03 -40.80
C GLN A 2 -20.61 15.27 -39.29
N ARG A 3 -20.95 14.18 -38.58
CA ARG A 3 -20.60 14.06 -37.16
C ARG A 3 -19.09 13.87 -37.16
N SER A 4 -18.33 14.89 -36.79
CA SER A 4 -16.89 14.74 -36.62
C SER A 4 -16.65 13.74 -35.50
N ALA A 5 -16.00 12.64 -35.84
CA ALA A 5 -15.45 11.67 -34.92
C ALA A 5 -14.34 12.34 -34.11
N ASP A 6 -14.71 13.02 -33.02
CA ASP A 6 -13.76 13.35 -31.96
C ASP A 6 -13.60 12.06 -31.14
N HIS A 7 -12.62 11.24 -31.53
CA HIS A 7 -12.18 10.08 -30.79
C HIS A 7 -11.89 10.53 -29.35
N ARG A 8 -12.72 10.09 -28.40
CA ARG A 8 -12.61 10.40 -26.97
C ARG A 8 -11.21 10.02 -26.49
N ALA A 9 -10.34 11.00 -26.30
CA ALA A 9 -9.14 10.79 -25.51
C ALA A 9 -9.59 10.29 -24.12
N GLY A 10 -9.09 9.13 -23.70
CA GLY A 10 -9.44 8.54 -22.42
C GLY A 10 -9.13 9.47 -21.25
N LYS A 11 -9.87 9.34 -20.14
CA LYS A 11 -9.65 10.17 -18.94
C LYS A 11 -8.22 10.00 -18.44
N ARG A 12 -7.59 11.10 -18.03
CA ARG A 12 -6.24 11.13 -17.45
C ARG A 12 -6.31 11.29 -15.94
N ILE A 13 -5.83 10.29 -15.21
CA ILE A 13 -5.82 10.28 -13.74
C ILE A 13 -4.38 10.35 -13.25
N ALA A 14 -4.07 11.37 -12.45
CA ALA A 14 -2.79 11.48 -11.76
C ALA A 14 -2.90 10.85 -10.37
N VAL A 15 -2.02 9.89 -10.05
CA VAL A 15 -1.98 9.20 -8.77
C VAL A 15 -0.79 9.70 -7.97
N LEU A 16 -1.06 10.46 -6.91
CA LEU A 16 -0.06 10.94 -5.95
C LEU A 16 0.26 9.89 -4.91
N ASN A 17 1.45 10.02 -4.32
CA ASN A 17 1.96 9.16 -3.24
C ASN A 17 2.14 7.70 -3.63
N ALA A 18 2.35 7.42 -4.93
CA ALA A 18 2.75 6.08 -5.35
C ALA A 18 4.13 5.75 -4.73
N VAL A 19 4.25 4.54 -4.18
CA VAL A 19 5.52 4.00 -3.67
C VAL A 19 5.67 2.59 -4.24
N LEU A 20 5.84 2.52 -5.56
CA LEU A 20 5.87 1.26 -6.30
C LEU A 20 7.05 0.36 -5.89
N ALA A 21 8.13 0.95 -5.35
CA ALA A 21 9.28 0.20 -4.82
C ALA A 21 8.92 -0.69 -3.61
N ASN A 22 7.85 -0.38 -2.89
CA ASN A 22 7.24 -1.28 -1.93
C ASN A 22 6.10 -2.02 -2.63
N ALA A 23 6.23 -3.32 -2.87
CA ALA A 23 5.19 -4.09 -3.55
C ALA A 23 3.84 -4.06 -2.79
N GLY A 24 3.84 -3.80 -1.48
CA GLY A 24 2.62 -3.61 -0.71
C GLY A 24 1.90 -2.32 -1.07
N ASP A 25 2.64 -1.21 -1.18
CA ASP A 25 2.07 0.06 -1.65
C ASP A 25 1.76 0.02 -3.15
N ALA A 26 2.53 -0.74 -3.93
CA ALA A 26 2.24 -1.02 -5.33
C ALA A 26 0.92 -1.80 -5.49
N ALA A 27 0.63 -2.76 -4.61
CA ALA A 27 -0.62 -3.51 -4.62
C ALA A 27 -1.84 -2.59 -4.39
N ILE A 28 -1.71 -1.61 -3.48
CA ILE A 28 -2.73 -0.58 -3.29
C ILE A 28 -2.94 0.20 -4.59
N ALA A 29 -1.86 0.68 -5.22
CA ALA A 29 -1.94 1.47 -6.45
C ALA A 29 -2.56 0.67 -7.61
N LEU A 30 -2.17 -0.61 -7.76
CA LEU A 30 -2.74 -1.51 -8.75
C LEU A 30 -4.21 -1.83 -8.48
N GLY A 31 -4.60 -2.03 -7.23
CA GLY A 31 -6.00 -2.24 -6.85
C GLY A 31 -6.88 -1.00 -7.08
N LEU A 32 -6.35 0.20 -6.79
CA LEU A 32 -6.95 1.47 -7.17
C LEU A 32 -7.13 1.54 -8.70
N VAL A 33 -6.09 1.23 -9.48
CA VAL A 33 -6.17 1.24 -10.95
C VAL A 33 -7.20 0.25 -11.45
N HIS A 34 -7.22 -0.96 -10.90
CA HIS A 34 -8.14 -2.03 -11.30
C HIS A 34 -9.60 -1.63 -11.03
N SER A 35 -9.90 -1.13 -9.83
CA SER A 35 -11.25 -0.66 -9.47
C SER A 35 -11.72 0.50 -10.36
N LEU A 36 -10.83 1.46 -10.66
CA LEU A 36 -11.17 2.61 -11.50
C LEU A 36 -11.31 2.26 -12.97
N ARG A 37 -10.43 1.42 -13.55
CA ARG A 37 -10.58 0.93 -14.93
C ARG A 37 -11.88 0.16 -15.09
N THR A 38 -12.28 -0.60 -14.08
CA THR A 38 -13.56 -1.32 -14.07
C THR A 38 -14.76 -0.36 -14.06
N ALA A 39 -14.69 0.71 -13.26
CA ALA A 39 -15.78 1.67 -13.12
C ALA A 39 -15.87 2.68 -14.29
N LEU A 40 -14.73 3.16 -14.79
CA LEU A 40 -14.62 4.28 -15.74
C LEU A 40 -14.31 3.86 -17.18
N GLY A 41 -13.93 2.59 -17.41
CA GLY A 41 -13.54 2.05 -18.71
C GLY A 41 -12.03 1.83 -18.86
N LYS A 42 -11.66 1.05 -19.89
CA LYS A 42 -10.27 0.63 -20.14
C LYS A 42 -9.36 1.73 -20.68
N ASP A 43 -9.93 2.76 -21.30
CA ASP A 43 -9.17 3.85 -21.94
C ASP A 43 -8.56 4.85 -20.94
N VAL A 44 -8.83 4.68 -19.64
CA VAL A 44 -8.29 5.56 -18.59
C VAL A 44 -6.76 5.42 -18.51
N GLN A 45 -6.08 6.54 -18.64
CA GLN A 45 -4.63 6.66 -18.53
C GLN A 45 -4.23 7.07 -17.11
N PHE A 46 -3.19 6.46 -16.58
CA PHE A 46 -2.68 6.73 -15.24
C PHE A 46 -1.26 7.27 -15.31
N THR A 47 -1.05 8.40 -14.64
CA THR A 47 0.27 8.95 -14.36
C THR A 47 0.59 8.72 -12.88
N MET A 48 1.64 7.96 -12.59
CA MET A 48 2.06 7.62 -11.22
C MET A 48 3.12 8.62 -10.74
N TYR A 49 2.86 9.31 -9.63
CA TYR A 49 3.85 10.18 -8.99
C TYR A 49 4.56 9.41 -7.88
N ASP A 50 5.71 8.85 -8.23
CA ASP A 50 6.49 7.93 -7.42
C ASP A 50 7.69 8.61 -6.74
N SER A 51 8.14 8.11 -5.60
CA SER A 51 9.32 8.65 -4.90
C SER A 51 10.67 8.25 -5.53
N LEU A 52 10.70 7.17 -6.30
CA LEU A 52 11.88 6.53 -6.92
C LEU A 52 11.56 6.10 -8.37
N PRO A 53 11.13 7.03 -9.25
CA PRO A 53 10.66 6.68 -10.61
C PRO A 53 11.72 5.98 -11.46
N GLU A 54 13.01 6.33 -11.32
CA GLU A 54 14.11 5.69 -12.07
C GLU A 54 14.27 4.21 -11.71
N THR A 55 13.95 3.85 -10.46
CA THR A 55 13.98 2.46 -9.99
C THR A 55 12.71 1.72 -10.35
N THR A 56 11.54 2.38 -10.28
CA THR A 56 10.24 1.70 -10.39
C THR A 56 9.68 1.65 -11.80
N ALA A 57 9.92 2.66 -12.64
CA ALA A 57 9.39 2.72 -14.00
C ALA A 57 9.72 1.48 -14.86
N PRO A 58 10.94 0.90 -14.82
CA PRO A 58 11.24 -0.32 -15.58
C PRO A 58 10.37 -1.53 -15.20
N HIS A 59 9.87 -1.57 -13.97
CA HIS A 59 9.01 -2.65 -13.49
C HIS A 59 7.53 -2.43 -13.82
N TYR A 60 7.12 -1.19 -14.14
CA TYR A 60 5.72 -0.82 -14.43
C TYR A 60 5.60 -0.06 -15.76
N PRO A 61 5.99 -0.68 -16.90
CA PRO A 61 5.98 -0.02 -18.21
C PRO A 61 4.58 0.38 -18.69
N GLU A 62 3.53 -0.16 -18.08
CA GLU A 62 2.14 0.21 -18.37
C GLU A 62 1.72 1.58 -17.81
N PHE A 63 2.55 2.23 -16.98
CA PHE A 63 2.26 3.53 -16.38
C PHE A 63 3.25 4.60 -16.84
N ASP A 64 2.75 5.83 -16.96
CA ASP A 64 3.60 7.00 -17.06
C ASP A 64 4.08 7.38 -15.65
N VAL A 65 5.32 7.02 -15.29
CA VAL A 65 5.85 7.20 -13.93
C VAL A 65 6.72 8.47 -13.85
N HIS A 66 6.26 9.44 -13.06
CA HIS A 66 6.94 10.70 -12.80
C HIS A 66 7.49 10.73 -11.37
N ALA A 67 8.53 11.53 -11.14
CA ALA A 67 8.93 11.84 -9.78
C ALA A 67 7.81 12.59 -9.05
N SER A 68 7.60 12.28 -7.77
CA SER A 68 6.69 13.02 -6.89
C SER A 68 6.97 14.52 -6.99
N VAL A 69 5.93 15.33 -7.13
CA VAL A 69 6.06 16.77 -7.43
C VAL A 69 6.83 17.50 -6.34
N TYR A 70 6.72 17.05 -5.09
CA TYR A 70 7.48 17.64 -3.99
C TYR A 70 9.00 17.57 -4.21
N THR A 71 9.51 16.58 -4.96
CA THR A 71 10.95 16.38 -5.19
C THR A 71 11.60 17.55 -5.93
N LEU A 72 10.80 18.29 -6.71
CA LEU A 72 11.23 19.53 -7.36
C LEU A 72 11.69 20.58 -6.34
N ALA A 73 10.96 20.67 -5.21
CA ALA A 73 11.23 21.61 -4.12
C ALA A 73 12.10 21.01 -3.00
N TRP A 74 11.98 19.71 -2.74
CA TRP A 74 12.67 19.00 -1.66
C TRP A 74 13.36 17.73 -2.18
N LYS A 75 14.68 17.83 -2.40
CA LYS A 75 15.50 16.65 -2.70
C LYS A 75 15.72 15.80 -1.43
N ALA A 76 15.53 14.48 -1.54
CA ALA A 76 15.68 13.55 -0.43
C ALA A 76 17.11 13.58 0.17
N GLU A 77 18.12 13.68 -0.69
CA GLU A 77 19.53 13.67 -0.26
C GLU A 77 20.03 15.06 0.15
N ALA A 78 20.42 15.19 1.42
CA ALA A 78 21.25 16.30 1.89
C ALA A 78 22.11 15.83 3.09
N ARG A 79 23.41 15.67 2.86
CA ARG A 79 24.39 15.32 3.90
C ARG A 79 25.21 16.56 4.29
N GLY A 80 25.38 16.78 5.59
CA GLY A 80 26.09 17.96 6.13
C GLY A 80 25.21 19.20 6.31
N LEU A 81 25.69 20.14 7.15
CA LEU A 81 24.95 21.35 7.55
C LEU A 81 24.65 22.28 6.36
N VAL A 82 25.63 22.49 5.48
CA VAL A 82 25.48 23.35 4.29
C VAL A 82 24.44 22.81 3.32
N ALA A 83 24.46 21.50 3.05
CA ALA A 83 23.46 20.87 2.17
C ALA A 83 22.05 20.96 2.77
N LYS A 84 21.91 20.75 4.09
CA LYS A 84 20.65 20.91 4.80
C LYS A 84 20.13 22.36 4.71
N ALA A 85 20.99 23.36 4.92
CA ALA A 85 20.64 24.77 4.80
C ALA A 85 20.20 25.14 3.36
N ARG A 86 20.98 24.73 2.35
CA ARG A 86 20.65 24.92 0.93
C ARG A 86 19.30 24.29 0.58
N ARG A 87 19.02 23.08 1.08
CA ARG A 87 17.73 22.41 0.88
C ARG A 87 16.57 23.21 1.49
N THR A 88 16.73 23.75 2.69
CA THR A 88 15.68 24.58 3.33
C THR A 88 15.43 25.88 2.57
N VAL A 89 16.48 26.54 2.08
CA VAL A 89 16.34 27.74 1.24
C VAL A 89 15.67 27.39 -0.08
N ARG A 90 16.10 26.32 -0.75
CA ARG A 90 15.48 25.81 -1.97
C ARG A 90 14.00 25.50 -1.75
N TRP A 91 13.66 24.81 -0.67
CA TRP A 91 12.27 24.55 -0.29
C TRP A 91 11.47 25.84 -0.22
N ARG A 92 11.94 26.85 0.51
CA ARG A 92 11.22 28.14 0.63
C ARG A 92 11.01 28.83 -0.72
N ILE A 93 12.04 28.90 -1.57
CA ILE A 93 12.00 29.63 -2.84
C ILE A 93 11.22 28.83 -3.90
N VAL A 94 11.59 27.58 -4.13
CA VAL A 94 11.02 26.74 -5.19
C VAL A 94 9.56 26.41 -4.87
N ARG A 95 9.21 26.12 -3.61
CA ARG A 95 7.81 25.94 -3.19
C ARG A 95 6.97 27.15 -3.58
N ARG A 96 7.39 28.37 -3.21
CA ARG A 96 6.64 29.59 -3.55
C ARG A 96 6.49 29.77 -5.07
N ARG A 97 7.57 29.54 -5.84
CA ARG A 97 7.52 29.62 -7.32
C ARG A 97 6.57 28.59 -7.92
N LEU A 98 6.59 27.35 -7.45
CA LEU A 98 5.70 26.28 -7.92
C LEU A 98 4.24 26.59 -7.57
N LEU A 99 3.95 27.05 -6.35
CA LEU A 99 2.61 27.45 -5.94
C LEU A 99 2.08 28.62 -6.79
N SER A 100 2.90 29.65 -7.06
CA SER A 100 2.49 30.77 -7.92
C SER A 100 2.30 30.33 -9.38
N ARG A 101 3.12 29.40 -9.89
CA ARG A 101 2.95 28.83 -11.22
C ARG A 101 1.67 28.00 -11.30
N ALA A 102 1.41 27.14 -10.30
CA ALA A 102 0.19 26.36 -10.19
C ALA A 102 -1.06 27.24 -10.17
N GLU A 103 -1.06 28.32 -9.39
CA GLU A 103 -2.18 29.27 -9.35
C GLU A 103 -2.45 29.92 -10.73
N ARG A 104 -1.39 30.37 -11.42
CA ARG A 104 -1.52 30.94 -12.77
C ARG A 104 -2.04 29.91 -13.78
N LEU A 105 -1.51 28.69 -13.75
CA LEU A 105 -1.95 27.60 -14.63
C LEU A 105 -3.41 27.25 -14.36
N GLY A 106 -3.79 27.05 -13.09
CA GLY A 106 -5.16 26.75 -12.72
C GLY A 106 -6.15 27.85 -13.13
N ARG A 107 -5.78 29.14 -13.00
CA ARG A 107 -6.65 30.25 -13.44
C ARG A 107 -6.80 30.29 -14.95
N ARG A 108 -5.70 30.11 -15.69
CA ARG A 108 -5.71 30.04 -17.15
C ARG A 108 -6.51 28.83 -17.65
N GLY A 109 -6.32 27.65 -17.07
CA GLY A 109 -7.04 26.44 -17.44
C GLY A 109 -8.55 26.57 -17.20
N GLN A 110 -8.95 27.18 -16.07
CA GLN A 110 -10.35 27.50 -15.81
C GLN A 110 -10.92 28.50 -16.83
N ALA A 111 -10.17 29.56 -17.18
CA ALA A 111 -10.60 30.58 -18.13
C ALA A 111 -10.70 30.06 -19.58
N LEU A 112 -9.83 29.14 -19.98
CA LEU A 112 -9.74 28.63 -21.35
C LEU A 112 -10.60 27.37 -21.59
N GLY A 113 -11.16 26.76 -20.54
CA GLY A 113 -11.86 25.47 -20.64
C GLY A 113 -10.99 24.32 -21.18
N LYS A 114 -9.67 24.52 -21.25
CA LYS A 114 -8.67 23.58 -21.78
C LYS A 114 -7.51 23.49 -20.81
N HIS A 115 -7.15 22.26 -20.45
CA HIS A 115 -6.00 21.99 -19.59
C HIS A 115 -4.78 21.75 -20.46
N ASP A 116 -3.93 22.77 -20.47
CA ASP A 116 -2.81 22.88 -21.39
C ASP A 116 -1.68 21.89 -21.03
N ALA A 117 -1.41 20.93 -21.93
CA ALA A 117 -0.27 20.03 -21.88
C ALA A 117 1.05 20.71 -22.31
N SER A 118 0.99 21.91 -22.90
CA SER A 118 2.17 22.66 -23.37
C SER A 118 3.08 23.16 -22.25
N ALA A 119 2.62 23.11 -21.00
CA ALA A 119 3.40 23.57 -19.84
C ALA A 119 4.67 22.75 -19.60
N GLY A 120 4.76 21.52 -20.13
CA GLY A 120 5.91 20.63 -20.04
C GLY A 120 6.24 20.14 -18.61
N GLY A 121 6.77 18.93 -18.51
CA GLY A 121 7.29 18.36 -17.25
C GLY A 121 6.23 18.01 -16.19
N ILE A 122 6.72 17.63 -15.01
CA ILE A 122 5.98 17.01 -13.90
C ILE A 122 4.71 17.79 -13.48
N LEU A 123 4.80 19.13 -13.37
CA LEU A 123 3.65 19.97 -13.00
C LEU A 123 2.64 20.14 -14.14
N GLY A 124 3.12 20.13 -15.39
CA GLY A 124 2.27 20.18 -16.59
C GLY A 124 1.43 18.92 -16.72
N ALA A 125 2.04 17.75 -16.52
CA ALA A 125 1.34 16.47 -16.48
C ALA A 125 0.24 16.45 -15.39
N LEU A 126 0.54 16.98 -14.20
CA LEU A 126 -0.44 17.05 -13.11
C LEU A 126 -1.61 17.97 -13.47
N HIS A 127 -1.33 19.13 -14.09
CA HIS A 127 -2.34 20.08 -14.54
C HIS A 127 -3.22 19.51 -15.67
N ALA A 128 -2.66 18.67 -16.53
CA ALA A 128 -3.37 18.05 -17.64
C ALA A 128 -4.32 16.94 -17.19
N SER A 129 -4.20 16.44 -15.95
CA SER A 129 -5.12 15.42 -15.42
C SER A 129 -6.56 15.94 -15.28
N ASP A 130 -7.51 15.05 -15.53
CA ASP A 130 -8.95 15.27 -15.30
C ASP A 130 -9.32 15.02 -13.84
N LEU A 131 -8.52 14.22 -13.13
CA LEU A 131 -8.67 13.87 -11.73
C LEU A 131 -7.30 13.61 -11.12
N VAL A 132 -7.11 14.09 -9.89
CA VAL A 132 -5.98 13.71 -9.04
C VAL A 132 -6.48 12.82 -7.91
N ILE A 133 -5.80 11.70 -7.71
CA ILE A 133 -6.07 10.80 -6.59
C ILE A 133 -4.82 10.73 -5.72
N SER A 134 -4.95 10.96 -4.43
CA SER A 134 -3.92 10.53 -3.48
C SER A 134 -4.18 9.07 -3.13
N THR A 135 -3.25 8.19 -3.51
CA THR A 135 -3.40 6.75 -3.28
C THR A 135 -3.52 6.41 -1.78
N GLY A 136 -3.94 5.18 -1.52
CA GLY A 136 -4.21 4.67 -0.18
C GLY A 136 -2.97 4.24 0.58
N GLY A 137 -3.13 4.01 1.88
CA GLY A 137 -2.04 3.72 2.80
C GLY A 137 -1.90 4.78 3.88
N THR A 138 -0.75 4.84 4.53
CA THR A 138 -0.51 5.67 5.73
C THR A 138 0.33 6.91 5.39
N TYR A 139 -0.18 7.81 4.54
CA TYR A 139 0.59 8.99 4.10
C TYR A 139 0.29 10.28 4.87
N LEU A 140 -0.89 10.38 5.47
CA LEU A 140 -1.33 11.54 6.25
C LEU A 140 -1.41 11.18 7.74
N VAL A 141 -0.25 10.89 8.34
CA VAL A 141 -0.08 10.65 9.78
C VAL A 141 1.00 11.57 10.35
N GLU A 142 0.69 12.24 11.45
CA GLU A 142 1.52 13.33 12.01
C GLU A 142 2.84 12.87 12.63
N GLN A 143 3.01 11.56 12.84
CA GLN A 143 4.29 10.93 13.20
C GLN A 143 5.36 11.14 12.12
N TYR A 144 4.94 11.31 10.86
CA TYR A 144 5.81 11.59 9.73
C TYR A 144 5.79 13.08 9.37
N TRP A 145 6.85 13.55 8.70
CA TRP A 145 6.87 14.92 8.20
C TRP A 145 5.91 15.10 7.02
N LEU A 146 4.75 15.68 7.29
CA LEU A 146 3.67 15.90 6.30
C LEU A 146 3.92 17.03 5.30
N GLY A 147 4.99 17.81 5.45
CA GLY A 147 5.28 18.99 4.64
C GLY A 147 5.24 18.75 3.12
N PRO A 148 5.92 17.72 2.59
CA PRO A 148 5.89 17.37 1.17
C PRO A 148 4.49 17.00 0.68
N ARG A 149 3.78 16.17 1.42
CA ARG A 149 2.44 15.67 1.07
C ARG A 149 1.41 16.80 1.05
N LEU A 150 1.40 17.65 2.10
CA LEU A 150 0.55 18.83 2.15
C LEU A 150 0.88 19.85 1.06
N PHE A 151 2.16 19.95 0.66
CA PHE A 151 2.57 20.80 -0.45
C PHE A 151 2.02 20.30 -1.80
N GLU A 152 2.04 18.99 -2.06
CA GLU A 152 1.44 18.44 -3.28
C GLU A 152 -0.07 18.66 -3.32
N LEU A 153 -0.76 18.49 -2.19
CA LEU A 153 -2.20 18.74 -2.08
C LEU A 153 -2.55 20.24 -2.23
N ASP A 154 -1.69 21.16 -1.78
CA ASP A 154 -1.80 22.61 -2.03
C ASP A 154 -1.59 22.94 -3.52
N LEU A 155 -0.66 22.27 -4.19
CA LEU A 155 -0.48 22.41 -5.64
C LEU A 155 -1.72 21.96 -6.41
N VAL A 156 -2.30 20.81 -6.06
CA VAL A 156 -3.54 20.29 -6.70
C VAL A 156 -4.69 21.29 -6.56
N GLN A 157 -4.87 21.87 -5.38
CA GLN A 157 -5.89 22.90 -5.12
C GLN A 157 -5.69 24.14 -5.99
N ARG A 158 -4.46 24.66 -6.09
CA ARG A 158 -4.14 25.84 -6.90
C ARG A 158 -4.27 25.59 -8.41
N LEU A 159 -3.98 24.36 -8.84
CA LEU A 159 -4.24 23.89 -10.20
C LEU A 159 -5.74 23.71 -10.49
N ARG A 160 -6.61 23.84 -9.47
CA ARG A 160 -8.05 23.61 -9.56
C ARG A 160 -8.38 22.24 -10.15
N ARG A 161 -7.61 21.21 -9.78
CA ARG A 161 -7.88 19.82 -10.21
C ARG A 161 -8.80 19.13 -9.22
N PRO A 162 -9.82 18.37 -9.68
CA PRO A 162 -10.60 17.49 -8.81
C PRO A 162 -9.69 16.57 -8.00
N LEU A 163 -9.95 16.44 -6.69
CA LEU A 163 -9.16 15.63 -5.77
C LEU A 163 -10.01 14.56 -5.10
N VAL A 164 -9.50 13.33 -5.08
CA VAL A 164 -9.99 12.24 -4.21
C VAL A 164 -8.85 11.74 -3.33
N LEU A 165 -9.13 11.50 -2.05
CA LEU A 165 -8.24 10.72 -1.18
C LEU A 165 -8.77 9.29 -1.16
N PHE A 166 -7.94 8.30 -1.54
CA PHE A 166 -8.44 6.95 -1.82
C PHE A 166 -7.97 5.93 -0.79
N THR A 167 -8.85 5.43 0.07
CA THR A 167 -8.59 4.40 1.09
C THR A 167 -7.36 4.74 1.95
N GLN A 168 -7.34 5.85 2.67
CA GLN A 168 -6.22 6.20 3.56
C GLN A 168 -6.46 5.80 5.01
N SER A 169 -5.38 5.49 5.72
CA SER A 169 -5.35 5.55 7.18
C SER A 169 -4.91 6.96 7.58
N LEU A 170 -5.73 7.64 8.38
CA LEU A 170 -5.60 9.06 8.71
C LEU A 170 -5.45 9.26 10.22
N GLY A 171 -4.58 10.18 10.60
CA GLY A 171 -4.51 10.71 11.97
C GLY A 171 -3.83 9.77 12.99
N PRO A 172 -3.89 10.14 14.29
CA PRO A 172 -4.49 11.36 14.83
C PRO A 172 -3.77 12.65 14.35
N PHE A 173 -4.47 13.80 14.46
CA PHE A 173 -3.94 15.12 14.09
C PHE A 173 -4.00 16.09 15.27
N GLU A 174 -2.83 16.37 15.85
CA GLU A 174 -2.69 17.15 17.08
C GLU A 174 -2.27 18.60 16.78
N LYS A 175 -1.32 18.82 15.86
CA LYS A 175 -0.78 20.15 15.58
C LYS A 175 -1.82 21.05 14.90
N PRO A 176 -2.12 22.25 15.45
CA PRO A 176 -3.09 23.18 14.85
C PRO A 176 -2.77 23.57 13.40
N ALA A 177 -1.48 23.70 13.06
CA ALA A 177 -1.06 24.00 11.69
C ALA A 177 -1.37 22.85 10.71
N VAL A 178 -1.23 21.61 11.15
CA VAL A 178 -1.57 20.40 10.37
C VAL A 178 -3.08 20.31 10.20
N ARG A 179 -3.85 20.46 11.29
CA ARG A 179 -5.32 20.48 11.26
C ARG A 179 -5.86 21.54 10.30
N ARG A 180 -5.32 22.78 10.33
CA ARG A 180 -5.74 23.84 9.39
C ARG A 180 -5.47 23.48 7.93
N ALA A 181 -4.30 22.91 7.64
CA ALA A 181 -3.95 22.50 6.28
C ALA A 181 -4.85 21.36 5.79
N LEU A 182 -5.07 20.34 6.63
CA LEU A 182 -5.92 19.20 6.31
C LEU A 182 -7.40 19.58 6.22
N HIS A 183 -7.90 20.51 7.04
CA HIS A 183 -9.26 21.02 6.91
C HIS A 183 -9.51 21.61 5.51
N ALA A 184 -8.55 22.38 4.97
CA ALA A 184 -8.64 22.89 3.60
C ALA A 184 -8.65 21.75 2.56
N VAL A 185 -7.76 20.77 2.72
CA VAL A 185 -7.68 19.58 1.84
C VAL A 185 -8.99 18.79 1.86
N PHE A 186 -9.50 18.42 3.03
CA PHE A 186 -10.69 17.57 3.18
C PHE A 186 -11.96 18.26 2.70
N ARG A 187 -12.06 19.58 2.84
CA ARG A 187 -13.17 20.36 2.26
C ARG A 187 -13.08 20.51 0.75
N TYR A 188 -11.88 20.52 0.20
CA TYR A 188 -11.66 20.63 -1.23
C TYR A 188 -11.84 19.28 -1.95
N ALA A 189 -11.47 18.18 -1.29
CA ALA A 189 -11.61 16.85 -1.85
C ALA A 189 -13.09 16.54 -2.16
N LEU A 190 -13.34 16.01 -3.35
CA LEU A 190 -14.68 15.60 -3.75
C LEU A 190 -15.18 14.39 -2.94
N LEU A 191 -14.23 13.56 -2.50
CA LEU A 191 -14.45 12.34 -1.72
C LEU A 191 -13.18 11.99 -0.93
N VAL A 192 -13.36 11.58 0.32
CA VAL A 192 -12.32 11.03 1.18
C VAL A 192 -12.71 9.60 1.55
N LEU A 193 -12.05 8.64 0.91
CA LEU A 193 -12.18 7.22 1.25
C LEU A 193 -11.11 6.87 2.29
N VAL A 194 -11.51 6.21 3.38
CA VAL A 194 -10.63 5.74 4.45
C VAL A 194 -10.79 4.23 4.67
N ARG A 195 -9.80 3.59 5.30
CA ARG A 195 -9.79 2.11 5.47
C ARG A 195 -10.50 1.61 6.72
N ASP A 196 -10.69 2.51 7.69
CA ASP A 196 -11.15 2.18 9.03
C ASP A 196 -11.95 3.35 9.64
N ASP A 197 -12.83 3.03 10.60
CA ASP A 197 -13.70 4.00 11.26
C ASP A 197 -12.91 5.02 12.09
N ARG A 198 -11.75 4.64 12.63
CA ARG A 198 -10.90 5.56 13.39
C ARG A 198 -10.38 6.68 12.51
N SER A 199 -9.91 6.35 11.31
CA SER A 199 -9.50 7.31 10.28
C SER A 199 -10.66 8.18 9.83
N ARG A 200 -11.89 7.64 9.76
CA ARG A 200 -13.10 8.42 9.46
C ARG A 200 -13.36 9.45 10.55
N GLN A 201 -13.28 9.05 11.83
CA GLN A 201 -13.45 9.95 12.97
C GLN A 201 -12.39 11.07 12.94
N HIS A 202 -11.11 10.74 12.76
CA HIS A 202 -10.02 11.73 12.65
C HIS A 202 -10.26 12.75 11.52
N ALA A 203 -10.77 12.30 10.37
CA ALA A 203 -11.09 13.18 9.26
C ALA A 203 -12.26 14.12 9.59
N LEU A 204 -13.33 13.60 10.19
CA LEU A 204 -14.52 14.37 10.55
C LEU A 204 -14.28 15.34 11.71
N GLU A 205 -13.39 15.02 12.66
CA GLU A 205 -12.94 15.96 13.69
C GLU A 205 -12.19 17.16 13.11
N VAL A 206 -11.46 16.96 12.01
CA VAL A 206 -10.75 18.03 11.32
C VAL A 206 -11.70 18.79 10.40
N ALA A 207 -12.61 18.12 9.69
CA ALA A 207 -13.55 18.71 8.76
C ALA A 207 -14.93 18.00 8.82
N PRO A 208 -15.86 18.45 9.69
CA PRO A 208 -17.16 17.79 9.90
C PRO A 208 -18.07 17.72 8.66
N THR A 209 -17.82 18.57 7.66
CA THR A 209 -18.61 18.65 6.42
C THR A 209 -17.97 17.88 5.26
N ALA A 210 -16.81 17.24 5.46
CA ALA A 210 -16.15 16.45 4.43
C ALA A 210 -16.96 15.17 4.12
N ARG A 211 -16.96 14.77 2.84
CA ARG A 211 -17.57 13.52 2.40
C ARG A 211 -16.60 12.37 2.68
N VAL A 212 -16.75 11.74 3.84
CA VAL A 212 -15.87 10.66 4.30
C VAL A 212 -16.62 9.31 4.31
N GLU A 213 -16.11 8.33 3.57
CA GLU A 213 -16.65 6.97 3.51
C GLU A 213 -15.56 5.95 3.90
N VAL A 214 -15.94 4.92 4.67
CA VAL A 214 -15.07 3.78 4.95
C VAL A 214 -15.19 2.77 3.80
N ARG A 215 -14.05 2.26 3.33
CA ARG A 215 -13.94 1.22 2.31
C ARG A 215 -12.83 0.25 2.67
N ALA A 216 -12.86 -0.94 2.11
CA ALA A 216 -11.78 -1.92 2.20
C ALA A 216 -10.46 -1.37 1.67
N ASP A 217 -9.37 -2.01 2.07
CA ASP A 217 -8.05 -1.75 1.50
C ASP A 217 -8.08 -1.98 -0.02
N ALA A 218 -7.58 -1.02 -0.81
CA ALA A 218 -7.59 -1.12 -2.26
C ALA A 218 -6.86 -2.37 -2.78
N ALA A 219 -5.87 -2.91 -2.05
CA ALA A 219 -5.17 -4.13 -2.45
C ALA A 219 -6.10 -5.36 -2.54
N PHE A 220 -7.23 -5.40 -1.82
CA PHE A 220 -8.22 -6.46 -1.97
C PHE A 220 -8.88 -6.48 -3.35
N ALA A 221 -8.89 -5.35 -4.08
CA ALA A 221 -9.41 -5.29 -5.44
C ALA A 221 -8.60 -6.16 -6.42
N LEU A 222 -7.39 -6.60 -6.06
CA LEU A 222 -6.58 -7.53 -6.86
C LEU A 222 -7.00 -8.99 -6.74
N ALA A 223 -7.87 -9.33 -5.79
CA ALA A 223 -8.35 -10.70 -5.66
C ALA A 223 -9.22 -11.08 -6.87
N GLU A 224 -8.98 -12.26 -7.43
CA GLU A 224 -9.81 -12.79 -8.52
C GLU A 224 -10.95 -13.62 -7.93
N PRO A 225 -12.22 -13.37 -8.29
CA PRO A 225 -13.37 -14.07 -7.71
C PRO A 225 -13.25 -15.59 -7.79
N ALA A 226 -12.77 -16.14 -8.91
CA ALA A 226 -12.60 -17.57 -9.09
C ALA A 226 -11.56 -18.17 -8.12
N VAL A 227 -10.47 -17.44 -7.86
CA VAL A 227 -9.42 -17.86 -6.92
C VAL A 227 -9.94 -17.88 -5.49
N VAL A 228 -10.60 -16.79 -5.07
CA VAL A 228 -11.17 -16.68 -3.71
C VAL A 228 -12.28 -17.70 -3.48
N GLN A 229 -13.11 -17.98 -4.49
CA GLN A 229 -14.15 -19.01 -4.43
C GLN A 229 -13.55 -20.41 -4.30
N ALA A 230 -12.58 -20.77 -5.16
CA ALA A 230 -11.89 -22.05 -5.10
C ALA A 230 -11.15 -22.25 -3.76
N ALA A 231 -10.64 -21.16 -3.18
CA ALA A 231 -9.96 -21.19 -1.89
C ALA A 231 -10.84 -21.61 -0.72
N ARG A 232 -12.18 -21.52 -0.83
CA ARG A 232 -13.13 -21.92 0.23
C ARG A 232 -13.13 -23.43 0.50
N THR A 233 -12.82 -24.23 -0.51
CA THR A 233 -12.88 -25.71 -0.44
C THR A 233 -11.51 -26.37 -0.62
N ARG A 234 -10.43 -25.59 -0.72
CA ARG A 234 -9.08 -26.12 -0.85
C ARG A 234 -8.67 -26.87 0.42
N ALA A 235 -8.42 -28.17 0.29
CA ALA A 235 -7.85 -28.99 1.36
C ALA A 235 -6.34 -28.80 1.46
N LEU A 236 -5.78 -29.13 2.63
CA LEU A 236 -4.33 -29.28 2.78
C LEU A 236 -3.87 -30.54 2.03
N PRO A 237 -2.66 -30.52 1.42
CA PRO A 237 -2.14 -31.69 0.73
C PRO A 237 -1.80 -32.81 1.73
N THR A 238 -1.98 -34.05 1.30
CA THR A 238 -1.58 -35.26 2.07
C THR A 238 -0.51 -36.07 1.36
N ASP A 239 -0.19 -35.70 0.11
CA ASP A 239 0.67 -36.43 -0.83
C ASP A 239 1.99 -35.71 -1.15
N ARG A 240 2.20 -34.51 -0.60
CA ARG A 240 3.43 -33.72 -0.74
C ARG A 240 3.74 -32.91 0.52
N PRO A 241 5.00 -32.46 0.69
CA PRO A 241 5.37 -31.42 1.65
C PRO A 241 4.40 -30.24 1.69
N LEU A 242 4.11 -29.75 2.90
CA LEU A 242 3.45 -28.44 3.07
C LEU A 242 4.37 -27.35 2.54
N ARG A 243 3.82 -26.41 1.77
CA ARG A 243 4.58 -25.25 1.31
C ARG A 243 4.19 -24.01 2.09
N ILE A 244 5.14 -23.43 2.81
CA ILE A 244 4.89 -22.32 3.73
C ILE A 244 5.62 -21.07 3.26
N GLY A 245 4.87 -19.99 3.01
CA GLY A 245 5.46 -18.68 2.76
C GLY A 245 5.69 -17.94 4.07
N ILE A 246 6.85 -17.31 4.26
CA ILE A 246 7.12 -16.49 5.45
C ILE A 246 7.57 -15.09 5.03
N SER A 247 6.79 -14.08 5.43
CA SER A 247 7.18 -12.68 5.32
C SER A 247 7.67 -12.16 6.65
N VAL A 248 8.91 -11.68 6.64
CA VAL A 248 9.55 -11.01 7.77
C VAL A 248 9.69 -9.51 7.53
N ARG A 249 10.02 -8.77 8.57
CA ARG A 249 10.26 -7.33 8.51
C ARG A 249 11.39 -6.91 9.45
N ASP A 250 12.21 -5.96 9.01
CA ASP A 250 13.08 -5.20 9.93
C ASP A 250 12.26 -4.12 10.67
N TRP A 251 12.16 -4.25 12.00
CA TRP A 251 11.35 -3.39 12.85
C TRP A 251 12.17 -2.80 14.00
N PRO A 252 12.58 -1.52 13.94
CA PRO A 252 13.39 -0.92 15.00
C PRO A 252 12.57 -0.23 16.09
N HIS A 253 11.24 -0.28 16.05
CA HIS A 253 10.35 0.51 16.90
C HIS A 253 9.61 -0.34 17.93
N PHE A 254 10.31 -1.28 18.56
CA PHE A 254 9.79 -1.99 19.72
C PHE A 254 9.53 -0.99 20.86
N THR A 255 8.42 -1.17 21.55
CA THR A 255 7.93 -0.29 22.61
C THR A 255 8.19 -0.86 24.00
N THR A 256 8.32 -2.19 24.10
CA THR A 256 8.52 -2.89 25.37
C THR A 256 9.97 -3.27 25.64
N MET A 257 10.85 -3.14 24.65
CA MET A 257 12.26 -3.49 24.74
C MET A 257 13.12 -2.73 23.72
N GLU A 258 14.44 -2.80 23.89
CA GLU A 258 15.37 -2.23 22.92
C GLU A 258 15.28 -2.91 21.55
N ALA A 259 15.47 -2.14 20.48
CA ALA A 259 15.30 -2.59 19.11
C ALA A 259 16.14 -3.84 18.75
N ALA A 260 17.39 -3.90 19.23
CA ALA A 260 18.27 -5.04 18.97
C ALA A 260 17.76 -6.32 19.64
N THR A 261 17.33 -6.23 20.91
CA THR A 261 16.77 -7.34 21.67
C THR A 261 15.45 -7.82 21.07
N GLY A 262 14.56 -6.89 20.71
CA GLY A 262 13.28 -7.22 20.05
C GLY A 262 13.47 -7.92 18.72
N MET A 263 14.36 -7.40 17.86
CA MET A 263 14.68 -8.06 16.59
C MET A 263 15.36 -9.41 16.78
N GLY A 264 16.21 -9.56 17.80
CA GLY A 264 16.83 -10.84 18.16
C GLY A 264 15.78 -11.90 18.49
N ARG A 265 14.89 -11.59 19.44
CA ARG A 265 13.78 -12.48 19.84
C ARG A 265 12.85 -12.82 18.69
N TYR A 266 12.49 -11.83 17.87
CA TYR A 266 11.64 -12.06 16.70
C TYR A 266 12.30 -13.01 15.69
N ARG A 267 13.59 -12.82 15.38
CA ARG A 267 14.33 -13.71 14.48
C ARG A 267 14.44 -15.13 15.04
N GLU A 268 14.66 -15.26 16.35
CA GLU A 268 14.70 -16.56 17.04
C GLU A 268 13.34 -17.26 17.01
N ALA A 269 12.24 -16.52 17.22
CA ALA A 269 10.89 -17.06 17.13
C ALA A 269 10.57 -17.59 15.73
N VAL A 270 10.93 -16.83 14.69
CA VAL A 270 10.74 -17.27 13.29
C VAL A 270 11.67 -18.45 12.95
N ALA A 271 12.93 -18.44 13.41
CA ALA A 271 13.85 -19.56 13.19
C ALA A 271 13.34 -20.85 13.84
N HIS A 272 12.82 -20.77 15.07
CA HIS A 272 12.19 -21.88 15.77
C HIS A 272 11.00 -22.40 14.97
N LEU A 273 10.06 -21.52 14.57
CA LEU A 273 8.92 -21.92 13.73
C LEU A 273 9.37 -22.67 12.47
N VAL A 274 10.38 -22.17 11.75
CA VAL A 274 10.88 -22.82 10.53
C VAL A 274 11.41 -24.22 10.85
N ALA A 275 12.25 -24.36 11.88
CA ALA A 275 12.78 -25.66 12.28
C ALA A 275 11.66 -26.63 12.70
N HIS A 276 10.64 -26.14 13.40
CA HIS A 276 9.46 -26.90 13.80
C HIS A 276 8.67 -27.41 12.58
N LEU A 277 8.35 -26.52 11.64
CA LEU A 277 7.60 -26.87 10.42
C LEU A 277 8.34 -27.89 9.55
N VAL A 278 9.66 -27.74 9.40
CA VAL A 278 10.46 -28.69 8.62
C VAL A 278 10.49 -30.06 9.29
N ARG A 279 10.68 -30.13 10.62
CA ARG A 279 10.80 -31.40 11.36
C ARG A 279 9.49 -32.15 11.52
N GLU A 280 8.42 -31.45 11.88
CA GLU A 280 7.12 -32.07 12.20
C GLU A 280 6.20 -32.23 10.99
N TYR A 281 6.34 -31.34 9.99
CA TYR A 281 5.45 -31.32 8.82
C TYR A 281 6.15 -31.55 7.48
N ASN A 282 7.46 -31.84 7.50
CA ASN A 282 8.28 -31.97 6.30
C ASN A 282 8.07 -30.79 5.34
N ALA A 283 7.97 -29.57 5.88
CA ALA A 283 7.56 -28.40 5.13
C ALA A 283 8.69 -27.82 4.27
N GLU A 284 8.33 -27.33 3.08
CA GLU A 284 9.19 -26.48 2.25
C GLU A 284 8.87 -25.00 2.53
N VAL A 285 9.86 -24.24 2.95
CA VAL A 285 9.70 -22.84 3.36
C VAL A 285 10.28 -21.89 2.32
N VAL A 286 9.51 -20.86 1.97
CA VAL A 286 9.99 -19.74 1.16
C VAL A 286 9.85 -18.43 1.92
N PHE A 287 10.96 -17.75 2.15
CA PHE A 287 10.94 -16.37 2.60
C PHE A 287 10.65 -15.44 1.42
N ILE A 288 9.58 -14.67 1.53
CA ILE A 288 9.11 -13.73 0.51
C ILE A 288 8.44 -12.54 1.19
N SER A 289 8.70 -11.32 0.71
CA SER A 289 8.18 -10.08 1.28
C SER A 289 7.79 -9.07 0.22
N THR A 290 7.05 -8.05 0.63
CA THR A 290 6.70 -6.90 -0.22
C THR A 290 7.81 -5.84 -0.30
N CYS A 291 8.89 -5.98 0.46
CA CYS A 291 10.02 -5.04 0.46
C CYS A 291 11.32 -5.83 0.31
N GLN A 292 11.78 -6.03 -0.92
CA GLN A 292 13.00 -6.78 -1.24
C GLN A 292 13.50 -6.45 -2.65
N GLY A 293 14.78 -6.72 -2.92
CA GLY A 293 15.34 -6.78 -4.27
C GLY A 293 15.47 -5.45 -5.03
N LEU A 294 15.32 -4.31 -4.34
CA LEU A 294 15.56 -2.98 -4.92
C LEU A 294 16.64 -2.23 -4.12
N PRO A 295 17.90 -2.17 -4.60
CA PRO A 295 19.00 -1.53 -3.87
C PRO A 295 18.78 -0.05 -3.51
N ALA A 296 18.05 0.69 -4.35
CA ALA A 296 17.73 2.10 -4.12
C ALA A 296 16.59 2.31 -3.10
N TYR A 297 15.87 1.24 -2.74
CA TYR A 297 14.82 1.31 -1.73
C TYR A 297 15.41 1.08 -0.33
N ARG A 298 14.90 1.82 0.67
CA ARG A 298 15.48 1.84 2.03
C ARG A 298 15.39 0.49 2.76
N TYR A 299 14.39 -0.32 2.43
CA TYR A 299 14.07 -1.54 3.16
C TYR A 299 14.27 -2.76 2.26
N ASP A 300 14.91 -3.78 2.82
CA ASP A 300 15.11 -5.06 2.16
C ASP A 300 14.98 -6.18 3.20
N ASP A 301 13.79 -6.75 3.28
CA ASP A 301 13.42 -7.79 4.24
C ASP A 301 14.10 -9.14 3.91
N SER A 302 14.60 -9.33 2.68
CA SER A 302 15.36 -10.53 2.29
C SER A 302 16.64 -10.67 3.14
N ARG A 303 17.20 -9.54 3.60
CA ARG A 303 18.35 -9.51 4.50
C ARG A 303 18.01 -10.03 5.91
N VAL A 304 16.80 -9.76 6.39
CA VAL A 304 16.31 -10.31 7.66
C VAL A 304 16.08 -11.81 7.52
N ALA A 305 15.48 -12.24 6.41
CA ALA A 305 15.31 -13.65 6.09
C ALA A 305 16.64 -14.40 6.02
N ALA A 306 17.64 -13.85 5.31
CA ALA A 306 18.98 -14.44 5.23
C ALA A 306 19.61 -14.62 6.62
N ALA A 307 19.53 -13.60 7.49
CA ALA A 307 20.04 -13.68 8.86
C ALA A 307 19.31 -14.72 9.73
N ILE A 308 18.05 -15.04 9.43
CA ILE A 308 17.31 -16.14 10.07
C ILE A 308 17.84 -17.48 9.54
N VAL A 309 17.99 -17.62 8.22
CA VAL A 309 18.47 -18.85 7.57
C VAL A 309 19.88 -19.24 8.01
N GLU A 310 20.76 -18.26 8.25
CA GLU A 310 22.11 -18.49 8.80
C GLU A 310 22.09 -19.18 10.17
N LYS A 311 21.08 -18.90 10.99
CA LYS A 311 20.90 -19.49 12.33
C LYS A 311 20.26 -20.89 12.28
N LEU A 312 19.69 -21.30 11.15
CA LEU A 312 19.03 -22.59 11.04
C LEU A 312 20.04 -23.75 11.03
N PRO A 313 19.71 -24.89 11.66
CA PRO A 313 20.47 -26.13 11.52
C PRO A 313 20.60 -26.56 10.05
N ALA A 314 21.67 -27.29 9.72
CA ALA A 314 21.99 -27.66 8.34
C ALA A 314 20.90 -28.54 7.70
N GLU A 315 20.30 -29.44 8.48
CA GLU A 315 19.21 -30.31 8.06
C GLU A 315 17.92 -29.53 7.74
N VAL A 316 17.71 -28.38 8.38
CA VAL A 316 16.56 -27.51 8.11
C VAL A 316 16.81 -26.63 6.88
N ARG A 317 18.04 -26.12 6.74
CA ARG A 317 18.41 -25.15 5.69
C ARG A 317 18.14 -25.65 4.26
N GLY A 318 18.24 -26.96 4.02
CA GLY A 318 17.98 -27.57 2.71
C GLY A 318 16.54 -27.40 2.21
N HIS A 319 15.59 -27.14 3.11
CA HIS A 319 14.16 -26.96 2.81
C HIS A 319 13.73 -25.48 2.76
N VAL A 320 14.69 -24.56 2.77
CA VAL A 320 14.42 -23.13 2.90
C VAL A 320 15.01 -22.35 1.74
N THR A 321 14.17 -21.53 1.11
CA THR A 321 14.56 -20.60 0.04
C THR A 321 14.29 -19.16 0.47
N VAL A 322 15.11 -18.23 -0.02
CA VAL A 322 14.92 -16.79 0.20
C VAL A 322 14.78 -16.13 -1.16
N GLU A 323 13.63 -15.50 -1.39
CA GLU A 323 13.40 -14.68 -2.56
C GLU A 323 14.12 -13.33 -2.35
N THR A 324 15.09 -13.03 -3.19
CA THR A 324 15.92 -11.82 -3.10
C THR A 324 15.59 -10.79 -4.16
N ASP A 325 14.86 -11.18 -5.21
CA ASP A 325 14.52 -10.31 -6.33
C ASP A 325 13.29 -9.45 -6.00
N TYR A 326 13.19 -8.32 -6.69
CA TYR A 326 11.99 -7.51 -6.61
C TYR A 326 10.84 -8.19 -7.34
N LEU A 327 9.79 -8.52 -6.60
CA LEU A 327 8.58 -9.09 -7.15
C LEU A 327 7.46 -8.06 -7.16
N ARG A 328 6.82 -7.90 -8.32
CA ARG A 328 5.55 -7.18 -8.43
C ARG A 328 4.44 -7.91 -7.67
N PRO A 329 3.37 -7.22 -7.25
CA PRO A 329 2.25 -7.83 -6.52
C PRO A 329 1.67 -9.09 -7.18
N GLU A 330 1.56 -9.12 -8.51
CA GLU A 330 1.04 -10.27 -9.24
C GLU A 330 1.96 -11.50 -9.11
N ALA A 331 3.29 -11.30 -9.10
CA ALA A 331 4.25 -12.36 -8.90
C ALA A 331 4.25 -12.86 -7.44
N ILE A 332 4.08 -11.95 -6.47
CA ILE A 332 3.91 -12.31 -5.05
C ILE A 332 2.64 -13.15 -4.87
N MET A 333 1.51 -12.74 -5.46
CA MET A 333 0.25 -13.50 -5.42
C MET A 333 0.42 -14.88 -6.06
N LYS A 334 1.11 -14.97 -7.21
CA LYS A 334 1.40 -16.27 -7.84
C LYS A 334 2.22 -17.19 -6.94
N ALA A 335 3.27 -16.66 -6.29
CA ALA A 335 4.12 -17.43 -5.40
C ALA A 335 3.36 -17.89 -4.14
N THR A 336 2.64 -16.96 -3.50
CA THR A 336 1.88 -17.23 -2.27
C THR A 336 0.63 -18.08 -2.51
N GLY A 337 0.00 -18.01 -3.68
CA GLY A 337 -1.09 -18.90 -4.08
C GLY A 337 -0.66 -20.37 -4.19
N GLY A 338 0.62 -20.61 -4.46
CA GLY A 338 1.23 -21.95 -4.42
C GLY A 338 1.58 -22.44 -3.02
N CYS A 339 1.45 -21.61 -1.99
CA CYS A 339 1.65 -22.01 -0.58
C CYS A 339 0.34 -22.55 0.02
N ASP A 340 0.45 -23.35 1.07
CA ASP A 340 -0.68 -23.90 1.82
C ASP A 340 -1.06 -23.02 3.02
N LEU A 341 -0.07 -22.29 3.54
CA LEU A 341 -0.20 -21.26 4.56
C LEU A 341 0.88 -20.19 4.35
N VAL A 342 0.58 -18.94 4.73
CA VAL A 342 1.58 -17.88 4.84
C VAL A 342 1.66 -17.34 6.27
N VAL A 343 2.85 -17.15 6.80
CA VAL A 343 3.09 -16.40 8.05
C VAL A 343 3.57 -15.00 7.67
N ALA A 344 2.77 -13.97 7.94
CA ALA A 344 3.01 -12.63 7.39
C ALA A 344 3.20 -11.56 8.46
N THR A 345 4.37 -10.93 8.45
CA THR A 345 4.63 -9.74 9.28
C THR A 345 4.23 -8.46 8.57
N ARG A 346 4.47 -8.36 7.25
CA ARG A 346 3.99 -7.23 6.44
C ARG A 346 2.48 -7.37 6.18
N MET A 347 1.68 -6.38 6.54
CA MET A 347 0.22 -6.40 6.33
C MET A 347 -0.17 -6.67 4.87
N HIS A 348 0.49 -6.06 3.89
CA HIS A 348 0.18 -6.29 2.48
C HIS A 348 0.67 -7.66 1.97
N MET A 349 1.64 -8.31 2.62
CA MET A 349 1.90 -9.73 2.35
C MET A 349 0.73 -10.60 2.78
N ALA A 350 0.10 -10.28 3.92
CA ALA A 350 -1.12 -10.97 4.34
C ALA A 350 -2.26 -10.76 3.33
N ILE A 351 -2.54 -9.51 2.95
CA ILE A 351 -3.63 -9.20 2.00
C ILE A 351 -3.39 -9.89 0.65
N LEU A 352 -2.19 -9.77 0.07
CA LEU A 352 -1.89 -10.42 -1.22
C LEU A 352 -2.01 -11.95 -1.16
N SER A 353 -1.57 -12.57 -0.06
CA SER A 353 -1.71 -14.02 0.12
C SER A 353 -3.18 -14.45 0.21
N LEU A 354 -4.00 -13.66 0.91
CA LEU A 354 -5.45 -13.87 0.99
C LEU A 354 -6.11 -13.69 -0.39
N CYS A 355 -5.73 -12.65 -1.15
CA CYS A 355 -6.19 -12.45 -2.52
C CYS A 355 -5.80 -13.64 -3.43
N ALA A 356 -4.69 -14.31 -3.14
CA ALA A 356 -4.21 -15.50 -3.85
C ALA A 356 -4.85 -16.82 -3.38
N GLY A 357 -5.78 -16.78 -2.43
CA GLY A 357 -6.47 -17.97 -1.93
C GLY A 357 -5.74 -18.73 -0.83
N THR A 358 -4.72 -18.10 -0.22
CA THR A 358 -3.86 -18.73 0.80
C THR A 358 -4.15 -18.12 2.18
N PRO A 359 -4.47 -18.94 3.19
CA PRO A 359 -4.72 -18.46 4.54
C PRO A 359 -3.44 -17.93 5.17
N VAL A 360 -3.60 -17.06 6.16
CA VAL A 360 -2.47 -16.32 6.75
C VAL A 360 -2.51 -16.39 8.28
N LEU A 361 -1.36 -16.67 8.88
CA LEU A 361 -1.10 -16.36 10.29
C LEU A 361 -0.33 -15.02 10.37
N PRO A 362 -0.96 -13.93 10.83
CA PRO A 362 -0.30 -12.63 10.85
C PRO A 362 0.51 -12.41 12.13
N ILE A 363 1.64 -11.73 11.98
CA ILE A 363 2.44 -11.18 13.09
C ILE A 363 2.32 -9.65 13.03
N ALA A 364 1.49 -9.08 13.88
CA ALA A 364 1.24 -7.65 13.94
C ALA A 364 2.37 -6.93 14.69
N TYR A 365 2.87 -5.86 14.07
CA TYR A 365 3.76 -4.87 14.70
C TYR A 365 3.10 -3.48 14.78
N GLU A 366 1.92 -3.33 14.16
CA GLU A 366 1.04 -2.17 14.19
C GLU A 366 -0.41 -2.66 14.36
N PHE A 367 -1.28 -1.84 14.96
CA PHE A 367 -2.68 -2.17 15.20
C PHE A 367 -3.49 -2.48 13.93
N LYS A 368 -3.08 -1.95 12.76
CA LYS A 368 -3.79 -2.09 11.47
C LYS A 368 -3.94 -3.54 11.03
N THR A 369 -2.94 -4.38 11.28
CA THR A 369 -3.03 -5.82 10.98
C THR A 369 -4.14 -6.47 11.80
N ARG A 370 -4.32 -6.07 13.08
CA ARG A 370 -5.42 -6.55 13.92
C ARG A 370 -6.77 -6.11 13.36
N GLU A 371 -6.92 -4.86 12.94
CA GLU A 371 -8.17 -4.35 12.35
C GLU A 371 -8.57 -5.11 11.08
N VAL A 372 -7.62 -5.35 10.16
CA VAL A 372 -7.88 -6.16 8.94
C VAL A 372 -8.33 -7.57 9.31
N PHE A 373 -7.63 -8.23 10.24
CA PHE A 373 -8.00 -9.58 10.65
C PHE A 373 -9.29 -9.64 11.49
N GLY A 374 -9.66 -8.58 12.20
CA GLY A 374 -10.97 -8.44 12.84
C GLY A 374 -12.12 -8.43 11.83
N ARG A 375 -11.99 -7.66 10.73
CA ARG A 375 -12.97 -7.69 9.63
C ARG A 375 -13.08 -9.07 9.00
N LEU A 376 -11.97 -9.79 8.91
CA LEU A 376 -11.89 -11.17 8.43
C LEU A 376 -12.33 -12.24 9.45
N GLY A 377 -12.69 -11.85 10.67
CA GLY A 377 -13.13 -12.79 11.72
C GLY A 377 -12.02 -13.69 12.26
N MET A 378 -10.77 -13.21 12.21
CA MET A 378 -9.55 -13.95 12.55
C MET A 378 -8.63 -13.15 13.50
N GLU A 379 -9.20 -12.20 14.26
CA GLU A 379 -8.45 -11.34 15.19
C GLU A 379 -7.73 -12.14 16.29
N ASP A 380 -8.37 -13.21 16.77
CA ASP A 380 -7.86 -14.17 17.74
C ASP A 380 -6.58 -14.91 17.27
N ARG A 381 -6.34 -14.93 15.95
CA ARG A 381 -5.16 -15.55 15.34
C ARG A 381 -3.97 -14.61 15.23
N VAL A 382 -4.14 -13.32 15.54
CA VAL A 382 -3.09 -12.32 15.34
C VAL A 382 -2.03 -12.38 16.43
N GLN A 383 -0.81 -12.72 16.02
CA GLN A 383 0.37 -12.71 16.88
C GLN A 383 0.91 -11.29 17.04
N ASP A 384 1.61 -11.02 18.13
CA ASP A 384 2.22 -9.72 18.41
C ASP A 384 3.75 -9.79 18.30
N ILE A 385 4.36 -8.95 17.49
CA ILE A 385 5.83 -8.92 17.34
C ILE A 385 6.54 -8.65 18.67
N GLU A 386 5.92 -7.91 19.59
CA GLU A 386 6.51 -7.54 20.88
C GLU A 386 6.58 -8.74 21.84
N THR A 387 5.70 -9.74 21.66
CA THR A 387 5.54 -10.84 22.64
C THR A 387 5.71 -12.23 22.06
N VAL A 388 5.89 -12.36 20.74
CA VAL A 388 6.04 -13.65 20.07
C VAL A 388 7.26 -14.41 20.60
N THR A 389 7.10 -15.72 20.75
CA THR A 389 8.17 -16.69 21.01
C THR A 389 8.06 -17.82 19.98
N GLY A 390 9.09 -18.65 19.88
CA GLY A 390 9.09 -19.77 18.94
C GLY A 390 7.95 -20.74 19.19
N GLU A 391 7.74 -21.12 20.46
CA GLU A 391 6.69 -22.03 20.90
C GLU A 391 5.31 -21.44 20.60
N ARG A 392 5.07 -20.17 20.98
CA ARG A 392 3.78 -19.51 20.72
C ARG A 392 3.45 -19.45 19.23
N LEU A 393 4.46 -19.20 18.39
CA LEU A 393 4.28 -19.08 16.95
C LEU A 393 4.07 -20.46 16.29
N ALA A 394 4.79 -21.48 16.73
CA ALA A 394 4.56 -22.87 16.34
C ALA A 394 3.14 -23.31 16.71
N ASP A 395 2.76 -23.21 17.98
CA ASP A 395 1.43 -23.57 18.47
C ASP A 395 0.30 -22.84 17.72
N ALA A 396 0.47 -21.54 17.45
CA ALA A 396 -0.52 -20.76 16.70
C ALA A 396 -0.64 -21.22 15.24
N THR A 397 0.48 -21.62 14.63
CA THR A 397 0.52 -22.17 13.28
C THR A 397 -0.18 -23.52 13.21
N GLU A 398 0.11 -24.42 14.14
CA GLU A 398 -0.52 -25.75 14.22
C GLU A 398 -2.02 -25.65 14.46
N ARG A 399 -2.44 -24.83 15.43
CA ARG A 399 -3.86 -24.57 15.68
C ARG A 399 -4.55 -24.07 14.43
N LEU A 400 -3.94 -23.14 13.69
CA LEU A 400 -4.51 -22.68 12.44
C LEU A 400 -4.61 -23.81 11.42
N LEU A 401 -3.56 -24.61 11.20
CA LEU A 401 -3.57 -25.75 10.28
C LEU A 401 -4.69 -26.76 10.60
N VAL A 402 -4.90 -27.07 11.88
CA VAL A 402 -5.97 -27.95 12.37
C VAL A 402 -7.35 -27.33 12.13
N ASP A 403 -7.50 -26.02 12.35
CA ASP A 403 -8.78 -25.33 12.21
C ASP A 403 -9.13 -25.01 10.75
N LEU A 404 -8.15 -24.97 9.84
CA LEU A 404 -8.33 -24.57 8.44
C LEU A 404 -9.51 -25.25 7.73
N PRO A 405 -9.71 -26.58 7.83
CA PRO A 405 -10.87 -27.24 7.22
C PRO A 405 -12.22 -26.63 7.62
N THR A 406 -12.32 -26.08 8.83
CA THR A 406 -13.55 -25.48 9.35
C THR A 406 -13.65 -23.97 9.10
N VAL A 407 -12.54 -23.22 9.21
CA VAL A 407 -12.55 -21.75 9.12
C VAL A 407 -12.39 -21.22 7.70
N ARG A 408 -11.82 -22.01 6.78
CA ARG A 408 -11.44 -21.56 5.42
C ARG A 408 -12.62 -21.01 4.63
N ALA A 409 -13.78 -21.68 4.65
CA ALA A 409 -14.96 -21.22 3.93
C ALA A 409 -15.42 -19.84 4.41
N ALA A 410 -15.46 -19.62 5.73
CA ALA A 410 -15.85 -18.34 6.33
C ALA A 410 -14.82 -17.24 6.07
N LEU A 411 -13.52 -17.54 6.19
CA LEU A 411 -12.43 -16.61 5.89
C LEU A 411 -12.54 -16.11 4.44
N PHE A 412 -12.59 -17.00 3.45
CA PHE A 412 -12.62 -16.59 2.05
C PHE A 412 -13.98 -16.03 1.60
N ALA A 413 -15.06 -16.27 2.34
CA ALA A 413 -16.30 -15.51 2.17
C ALA A 413 -16.11 -14.03 2.56
N ARG A 414 -15.38 -13.76 3.65
CA ARG A 414 -15.05 -12.39 4.08
C ARG A 414 -14.03 -11.72 3.18
N VAL A 415 -13.03 -12.45 2.67
CA VAL A 415 -12.10 -11.94 1.64
C VAL A 415 -12.85 -11.50 0.37
N GLU A 416 -13.85 -12.29 -0.08
CA GLU A 416 -14.68 -11.89 -1.23
C GLU A 416 -15.50 -10.61 -0.94
N ALA A 417 -15.98 -10.44 0.30
CA ALA A 417 -16.68 -9.23 0.71
C ALA A 417 -15.75 -8.00 0.73
N GLU A 418 -14.53 -8.14 1.25
CA GLU A 418 -13.49 -7.09 1.22
C GLU A 418 -13.12 -6.72 -0.23
N ARG A 419 -12.98 -7.72 -1.12
CA ARG A 419 -12.78 -7.49 -2.56
C ARG A 419 -13.93 -6.68 -3.15
N ALA A 420 -15.17 -7.08 -2.90
CA ALA A 420 -16.35 -6.39 -3.43
C ALA A 420 -16.42 -4.93 -2.97
N ASP A 421 -16.12 -4.66 -1.70
CA ASP A 421 -16.10 -3.29 -1.17
C ASP A 421 -14.92 -2.47 -1.71
N ALA A 422 -13.73 -3.08 -1.87
CA ALA A 422 -12.58 -2.43 -2.52
C ALA A 422 -12.89 -2.05 -3.98
N MET A 423 -13.63 -2.90 -4.70
CA MET A 423 -14.10 -2.60 -6.06
C MET A 423 -15.16 -1.49 -6.08
N ALA A 424 -16.04 -1.43 -5.09
CA ALA A 424 -17.06 -0.39 -4.96
C ALA A 424 -16.45 1.01 -4.78
N ALA A 425 -15.23 1.12 -4.23
CA ALA A 425 -14.51 2.39 -4.15
C ALA A 425 -14.32 3.05 -5.54
N GLY A 426 -14.03 2.27 -6.58
CA GLY A 426 -13.92 2.79 -7.95
C GLY A 426 -15.24 3.32 -8.50
N VAL A 427 -16.35 2.65 -8.19
CA VAL A 427 -17.71 3.08 -8.56
C VAL A 427 -18.05 4.41 -7.88
N ARG A 428 -17.72 4.53 -6.58
CA ARG A 428 -17.98 5.77 -5.84
C ARG A 428 -17.20 6.96 -6.40
N VAL A 429 -15.95 6.73 -6.82
CA VAL A 429 -15.16 7.76 -7.51
C VAL A 429 -15.82 8.20 -8.81
N ARG A 430 -16.31 7.26 -9.64
CA ARG A 430 -17.06 7.60 -10.86
C ARG A 430 -18.27 8.48 -10.55
N GLU A 431 -19.12 8.07 -9.61
CA GLU A 431 -20.35 8.78 -9.27
C GLU A 431 -20.08 10.22 -8.81
N VAL A 432 -19.02 10.42 -8.01
CA VAL A 432 -18.63 11.76 -7.56
C VAL A 432 -18.07 12.60 -8.70
N ILE A 433 -17.32 12.02 -9.64
CA ILE A 433 -16.83 12.75 -10.82
C ILE A 433 -17.99 13.15 -11.73
N GLU A 434 -18.96 12.28 -11.94
CA GLU A 434 -20.13 12.54 -12.78
C GLU A 434 -21.04 13.60 -12.18
N ALA A 435 -21.22 13.61 -10.86
CA ALA A 435 -22.00 14.63 -10.16
C ALA A 435 -21.32 16.02 -10.09
N ASN A 436 -20.03 16.13 -10.43
CA ASN A 436 -19.26 17.37 -10.44
C ASN A 436 -19.00 17.92 -11.86
N ARG A 437 -19.61 17.33 -12.89
CA ARG A 437 -19.67 17.87 -14.24
C ARG A 437 -20.88 18.79 -14.37
#